data_AF-A0A5J6YZ30-F1
#
_entry.id   AF-A0A5J6YZ30-F1
#
_cell.length_a   1.000
_cell.length_b   1.000
_cell.length_c   1.000
_cell.angle_alpha   90.00
_cell.angle_beta   90.00
_cell.angle_gamma   90.00
#
_symmetry.space_group_name_H-M   'P 1'
#
loop_
_entity.id
_entity.type
_entity.pdbx_description
1 polymer ?
#
loop_
_entity_poly.entity_id
_entity_poly.type
_entity_poly.pdbx_seq_one_letter_code
_entity_poly.pdbx_strand_id
1 'polypeptide(L)'
;MRVGLLNSPASRLRAYWAAYLKELDVEAVTPALDDAEALALGQQSLPGEPTTVQLALGRILALEAVDAVLLPEWPAVSNDAWSEALTELLPRRISGLPTLIPVPDLGGPDLEGHAAEVGLRVSQNGSAVRGALTKVRLLAAEPRISMPPLGRAGLVTVAVIGPRTLLAEDVLSGSLRPALEAAGLHGVFSPELPHSDVMRRAERMHDAAKVPAGERELFGAASMLAGKSAVRGVLLVSPAHDGAAAAALDRIAAKMHLPTLRIDLNPGQTEFDGLEAFAEKLNPTALLSTTPPSQETP
;
A
#
# COMPACT_ATOMS: atom_id res chain seq x y z
N MET A 1 20.61 15.39 16.06
CA MET A 1 20.59 14.46 14.91
C MET A 1 19.40 14.84 14.04
N ARG A 2 19.56 14.86 12.73
CA ARG A 2 18.48 15.12 11.78
C ARG A 2 17.97 13.80 11.26
N VAL A 3 16.68 13.52 11.45
CA VAL A 3 16.08 12.24 11.11
C VAL A 3 15.04 12.43 10.02
N GLY A 4 15.25 11.78 8.89
CA GLY A 4 14.28 11.72 7.81
C GLY A 4 13.05 10.91 8.19
N LEU A 5 11.88 11.45 7.90
CA LEU A 5 10.61 10.75 7.99
C LEU A 5 9.87 10.89 6.66
N LEU A 6 9.61 9.76 5.99
CA LEU A 6 8.95 9.78 4.68
C LEU A 6 7.46 10.11 4.82
N ASN A 7 6.96 10.97 3.94
CA ASN A 7 5.55 11.31 3.84
C ASN A 7 4.81 10.27 2.99
N SER A 8 4.62 9.07 3.54
CA SER A 8 3.89 7.99 2.86
C SER A 8 2.50 7.78 3.49
N PRO A 9 1.40 7.85 2.71
CA PRO A 9 0.08 7.43 3.16
C PRO A 9 -0.02 5.92 3.42
N ALA A 10 0.89 5.12 2.86
CA ALA A 10 0.96 3.69 3.14
C ALA A 10 1.40 3.40 4.59
N SER A 11 2.10 4.33 5.27
CA SER A 11 2.53 4.14 6.65
C SER A 11 1.40 4.41 7.66
N ARG A 12 1.05 3.37 8.44
CA ARG A 12 -0.01 3.45 9.46
C ARG A 12 0.45 4.17 10.73
N LEU A 13 1.74 4.09 11.07
CA LEU A 13 2.31 4.70 12.28
C LEU A 13 3.08 6.00 12.03
N ARG A 14 2.95 6.62 10.85
CA ARG A 14 3.61 7.91 10.54
C ARG A 14 3.39 8.97 11.61
N ALA A 15 2.15 9.16 12.07
CA ALA A 15 1.82 10.16 13.08
C ALA A 15 2.47 9.85 14.44
N TYR A 16 2.55 8.56 14.80
CA TYR A 16 3.25 8.10 16.00
C TYR A 16 4.74 8.46 15.94
N TRP A 17 5.42 8.09 14.85
CA TRP A 17 6.86 8.34 14.69
C TRP A 17 7.19 9.84 14.61
N ALA A 18 6.38 10.63 13.92
CA ALA A 18 6.53 12.09 13.88
C ALA A 18 6.41 12.72 15.26
N ALA A 19 5.37 12.35 16.02
CA ALA A 19 5.17 12.85 17.38
C ALA A 19 6.30 12.37 18.31
N TYR A 20 6.77 11.13 18.14
CA TYR A 20 7.83 10.56 18.96
C TYR A 20 9.15 11.30 18.79
N LEU A 21 9.57 11.55 17.54
CA LEU A 21 10.76 12.35 17.25
C LEU A 21 10.66 13.78 17.81
N LYS A 22 9.47 14.39 17.69
CA LYS A 22 9.21 15.71 18.29
C LYS A 22 9.38 15.71 19.81
N GLU A 23 8.86 14.70 20.51
CA GLU A 23 9.00 14.59 21.97
C GLU A 23 10.43 14.26 22.43
N LEU A 24 11.26 13.72 21.54
CA LEU A 24 12.70 13.50 21.77
C LEU A 24 13.55 14.75 21.47
N ASP A 25 12.94 15.86 21.04
CA ASP A 25 13.64 17.06 20.55
C ASP A 25 14.61 16.75 19.39
N VAL A 26 14.20 15.80 18.53
CA VAL A 26 14.92 15.41 17.32
C VAL A 26 14.28 16.09 16.12
N GLU A 27 15.09 16.73 15.29
CA GLU A 27 14.62 17.39 14.07
C GLU A 27 14.17 16.33 13.06
N ALA A 28 12.85 16.27 12.82
CA ALA A 28 12.26 15.44 11.78
C ALA A 28 12.25 16.21 10.44
N VAL A 29 12.93 15.66 9.44
CA VAL A 29 13.02 16.23 8.09
C VAL A 29 12.12 15.45 7.15
N THR A 30 11.31 16.14 6.37
CA THR A 30 10.48 15.53 5.32
C THR A 30 11.10 15.77 3.94
N PRO A 31 10.79 14.93 2.93
CA PRO A 31 11.28 15.12 1.57
C PRO A 31 10.96 16.52 1.02
N ALA A 32 11.90 17.13 0.31
CA ALA A 32 11.75 18.47 -0.28
C ALA A 32 11.01 18.45 -1.63
N LEU A 33 11.09 17.34 -2.35
CA LEU A 33 10.41 17.12 -3.63
C LEU A 33 8.99 16.62 -3.43
N ASP A 34 8.12 16.88 -4.40
CA ASP A 34 6.82 16.21 -4.44
C ASP A 34 6.96 14.72 -4.82
N ASP A 35 5.87 13.97 -4.68
CA ASP A 35 5.89 12.52 -4.90
C ASP A 35 6.15 12.13 -6.36
N ALA A 36 5.75 12.95 -7.33
CA ALA A 36 5.97 12.67 -8.75
C ALA A 36 7.44 12.91 -9.13
N GLU A 37 8.03 14.00 -8.65
CA GLU A 37 9.45 14.30 -8.78
C GLU A 37 10.31 13.25 -8.07
N ALA A 38 9.93 12.86 -6.85
CA ALA A 38 10.59 11.80 -6.11
C ALA A 38 10.53 10.47 -6.88
N LEU A 39 9.36 10.08 -7.39
CA LEU A 39 9.23 8.87 -8.21
C LEU A 39 10.16 8.90 -9.43
N ALA A 40 10.20 10.02 -10.16
CA ALA A 40 11.07 10.18 -11.32
C ALA A 40 12.55 10.04 -10.95
N LEU A 41 12.98 10.64 -9.83
CA LEU A 41 14.34 10.50 -9.30
C LEU A 41 14.66 9.04 -8.92
N GLY A 42 13.71 8.35 -8.31
CA GLY A 42 13.82 6.93 -7.98
C GLY A 42 13.95 6.03 -9.20
N GLN A 43 13.16 6.27 -10.24
CA GLN A 43 13.20 5.56 -11.51
C GLN A 43 14.55 5.72 -12.23
N GLN A 44 15.12 6.92 -12.18
CA GLN A 44 16.46 7.19 -12.73
C GLN A 44 17.55 6.44 -11.97
N SER A 45 17.37 6.28 -10.65
CA SER A 45 18.38 5.70 -9.76
C SER A 45 18.34 4.17 -9.69
N LEU A 46 17.15 3.57 -9.79
CA LEU A 46 16.92 2.12 -9.77
C LEU A 46 15.98 1.70 -10.92
N PRO A 47 16.44 1.81 -12.19
CA PRO A 47 15.62 1.41 -13.33
C PRO A 47 15.33 -0.09 -13.31
N GLY A 48 14.08 -0.46 -13.57
CA GLY A 48 13.64 -1.87 -13.64
C GLY A 48 13.36 -2.55 -12.29
N GLU A 49 13.55 -1.86 -11.18
CA GLU A 49 13.09 -2.30 -9.86
C GLU A 49 11.60 -1.93 -9.63
N PRO A 50 10.91 -2.53 -8.64
CA PRO A 50 9.51 -2.21 -8.35
C PRO A 50 9.26 -0.72 -8.13
N THR A 51 8.13 -0.23 -8.65
CA THR A 51 7.78 1.21 -8.57
C THR A 51 7.60 1.73 -7.15
N THR A 52 7.20 0.85 -6.22
CA THR A 52 7.13 1.15 -4.78
C THR A 52 8.52 1.38 -4.16
N VAL A 53 9.51 0.59 -4.56
CA VAL A 53 10.93 0.75 -4.16
C VAL A 53 11.52 2.01 -4.75
N GLN A 54 11.23 2.29 -6.03
CA GLN A 54 11.65 3.53 -6.70
C GLN A 54 11.10 4.76 -5.98
N LEU A 55 9.80 4.80 -5.66
CA LEU A 55 9.21 5.91 -4.91
C LEU A 55 9.87 6.08 -3.53
N ALA A 56 10.09 4.99 -2.80
CA ALA A 56 10.74 5.04 -1.49
C ALA A 56 12.17 5.61 -1.60
N LEU A 57 12.98 5.13 -2.55
CA LEU A 57 14.31 5.66 -2.81
C LEU A 57 14.28 7.14 -3.20
N GLY A 58 13.39 7.52 -4.11
CA GLY A 58 13.22 8.90 -4.53
C GLY A 58 12.94 9.84 -3.37
N ARG A 59 12.02 9.45 -2.48
CA ARG A 59 11.72 10.20 -1.25
C ARG A 59 12.91 10.26 -0.30
N ILE A 60 13.73 9.20 -0.21
CA ILE A 60 14.97 9.20 0.59
C ILE A 60 16.00 10.18 0.01
N LEU A 61 16.21 10.15 -1.31
CA LEU A 61 17.17 11.04 -2.00
C LEU A 61 16.73 12.51 -1.93
N ALA A 62 15.43 12.76 -1.84
CA ALA A 62 14.85 14.08 -1.65
C ALA A 62 14.97 14.62 -0.20
N LEU A 63 15.58 13.88 0.73
CA LEU A 63 15.86 14.35 2.08
C LEU A 63 17.20 15.11 2.12
N GLU A 64 17.15 16.37 2.56
CA GLU A 64 18.35 17.20 2.64
C GLU A 64 19.12 16.98 3.95
N ALA A 65 20.35 16.48 3.84
CA ALA A 65 21.34 16.40 4.92
C ALA A 65 20.82 15.78 6.23
N VAL A 66 20.23 14.58 6.13
CA VAL A 66 19.79 13.77 7.26
C VAL A 66 20.84 12.73 7.67
N ASP A 67 20.92 12.42 8.96
CA ASP A 67 21.87 11.43 9.50
C ASP A 67 21.30 9.99 9.38
N ALA A 68 19.98 9.87 9.54
CA ALA A 68 19.25 8.62 9.42
C ALA A 68 17.84 8.84 8.87
N VAL A 69 17.20 7.77 8.38
CA VAL A 69 15.82 7.78 7.90
C VAL A 69 15.05 6.64 8.55
N LEU A 70 13.90 6.96 9.15
CA LEU A 70 12.98 5.94 9.64
C LEU A 70 12.15 5.42 8.47
N LEU A 71 12.23 4.11 8.21
CA LEU A 71 11.46 3.45 7.17
C LEU A 71 10.49 2.44 7.79
N PRO A 72 9.17 2.58 7.55
CA PRO A 72 8.20 1.61 8.03
C PRO A 72 8.47 0.25 7.39
N GLU A 73 8.46 -0.80 8.20
CA GLU A 73 8.57 -2.17 7.71
C GLU A 73 7.40 -2.51 6.77
N TRP A 74 7.72 -3.11 5.63
CA TRP A 74 6.73 -3.49 4.64
C TRP A 74 6.28 -4.93 4.87
N PRO A 75 4.96 -5.20 4.81
CA PRO A 75 4.47 -6.55 4.96
C PRO A 75 4.83 -7.35 3.69
N ALA A 76 5.85 -8.21 3.80
CA ALA A 76 6.37 -8.97 2.68
C ALA A 76 5.43 -10.10 2.22
N VAL A 77 5.46 -10.41 0.93
CA VAL A 77 4.92 -11.66 0.37
C VAL A 77 6.04 -12.69 0.17
N SER A 78 5.68 -13.93 -0.13
CA SER A 78 6.69 -14.98 -0.36
C SER A 78 7.64 -14.61 -1.51
N ASN A 79 8.96 -14.68 -1.25
CA ASN A 79 10.05 -14.32 -2.17
C ASN A 79 10.18 -12.81 -2.49
N ASP A 80 9.64 -11.93 -1.64
CA ASP A 80 9.78 -10.48 -1.78
C ASP A 80 10.99 -9.97 -1.01
N ALA A 81 12.15 -10.00 -1.66
CA ALA A 81 13.40 -9.56 -1.05
C ALA A 81 13.38 -8.07 -0.65
N TRP A 82 12.64 -7.23 -1.39
CA TRP A 82 12.59 -5.80 -1.12
C TRP A 82 11.79 -5.51 0.15
N SER A 83 10.60 -6.08 0.32
CA SER A 83 9.85 -5.88 1.56
C SER A 83 10.48 -6.57 2.77
N GLU A 84 11.21 -7.68 2.57
CA GLU A 84 11.93 -8.39 3.65
C GLU A 84 13.14 -7.62 4.19
N ALA A 85 13.86 -6.89 3.32
CA ALA A 85 15.17 -6.32 3.66
C ALA A 85 15.46 -4.97 2.99
N LEU A 86 14.45 -4.10 2.85
CA LEU A 86 14.58 -2.81 2.17
C LEU A 86 15.75 -1.98 2.71
N THR A 87 15.88 -1.92 4.03
CA THR A 87 16.87 -1.12 4.76
C THR A 87 18.29 -1.63 4.58
N GLU A 88 18.47 -2.92 4.29
CA GLU A 88 19.76 -3.57 4.04
C GLU A 88 20.12 -3.60 2.56
N LEU A 89 19.13 -3.75 1.68
CA LEU A 89 19.33 -3.88 0.24
C LEU A 89 19.56 -2.52 -0.43
N LEU A 90 18.83 -1.47 -0.05
CA LEU A 90 18.97 -0.14 -0.67
C LEU A 90 20.41 0.40 -0.54
N PRO A 91 21.07 0.42 0.63
CA PRO A 91 22.42 0.96 0.76
C PRO A 91 23.49 0.13 0.03
N ARG A 92 23.21 -1.14 -0.27
CA ARG A 92 24.09 -1.99 -1.09
C ARG A 92 24.00 -1.64 -2.57
N ARG A 93 22.88 -1.08 -3.01
CA ARG A 93 22.63 -0.67 -4.40
C ARG A 93 23.01 0.79 -4.64
N ILE A 94 22.70 1.65 -3.68
CA ILE A 94 22.92 3.10 -3.78
C ILE A 94 23.88 3.53 -2.69
N SER A 95 25.10 3.91 -3.10
CA SER A 95 26.11 4.42 -2.18
C SER A 95 25.75 5.81 -1.67
N GLY A 96 26.10 6.11 -0.43
CA GLY A 96 25.93 7.45 0.16
C GLY A 96 24.53 7.72 0.71
N LEU A 97 23.67 6.70 0.80
CA LEU A 97 22.41 6.83 1.53
C LEU A 97 22.66 7.08 3.03
N PRO A 98 21.79 7.86 3.69
CA PRO A 98 21.79 7.97 5.16
C PRO A 98 21.53 6.62 5.82
N THR A 99 21.75 6.53 7.14
CA THR A 99 21.45 5.29 7.88
C THR A 99 19.96 4.99 7.81
N LEU A 100 19.57 3.89 7.17
CA LEU A 100 18.18 3.47 7.11
C LEU A 100 17.85 2.65 8.36
N ILE A 101 16.80 3.04 9.09
CA ILE A 101 16.38 2.40 10.33
C ILE A 101 14.98 1.84 10.11
N PRO A 102 14.79 0.50 10.13
CA PRO A 102 13.46 -0.09 10.04
C PRO A 102 12.67 0.24 11.31
N VAL A 103 11.41 0.59 11.15
CA VAL A 103 10.49 0.84 12.26
C VAL A 103 9.18 0.08 12.08
N PRO A 104 8.58 -0.44 13.16
CA PRO A 104 7.27 -1.06 13.07
C PRO A 104 6.24 -0.12 12.45
N ASP A 105 5.43 -0.68 11.55
CA ASP A 105 4.33 0.04 10.90
C ASP A 105 2.96 -0.33 11.45
N LEU A 106 2.91 -1.18 12.48
CA LEU A 106 1.71 -1.53 13.22
C LEU A 106 1.95 -1.36 14.72
N GLY A 107 0.89 -0.99 15.43
CA GLY A 107 0.90 -1.02 16.90
C GLY A 107 1.04 -2.45 17.41
N GLY A 108 1.42 -2.61 18.67
CA GLY A 108 1.57 -3.93 19.26
C GLY A 108 2.42 -3.92 20.53
N PRO A 109 2.58 -5.10 21.17
CA PRO A 109 3.35 -5.24 22.39
C PRO A 109 4.83 -4.85 22.19
N ASP A 110 5.36 -5.03 20.99
CA ASP A 110 6.78 -4.81 20.71
C ASP A 110 7.09 -3.36 20.26
N LEU A 111 6.07 -2.53 19.98
CA LEU A 111 6.28 -1.17 19.46
C LEU A 111 7.07 -0.31 20.45
N GLU A 112 6.74 -0.35 21.75
CA GLU A 112 7.43 0.47 22.75
C GLU A 112 8.91 0.08 22.89
N GLY A 113 9.23 -1.22 22.74
CA GLY A 113 10.61 -1.71 22.75
C GLY A 113 11.41 -1.18 21.57
N HIS A 114 10.87 -1.33 20.34
CA HIS A 114 11.50 -0.80 19.14
C HIS A 114 11.63 0.73 19.18
N ALA A 115 10.59 1.43 19.64
CA ALA A 115 10.64 2.88 19.79
C ALA A 115 11.70 3.31 20.81
N ALA A 116 11.89 2.59 21.92
CA ALA A 116 12.97 2.86 22.87
C ALA A 116 14.36 2.70 22.24
N GLU A 117 14.58 1.65 21.44
CA GLU A 117 15.85 1.43 20.73
C GLU A 117 16.13 2.54 19.72
N VAL A 118 15.12 2.92 18.91
CA VAL A 118 15.21 4.05 17.98
C VAL A 118 15.52 5.32 18.76
N GLY A 119 14.78 5.60 19.83
CA GLY A 119 14.93 6.79 20.65
C GLY A 119 16.32 6.92 21.27
N LEU A 120 16.88 5.82 21.79
CA LEU A 120 18.25 5.79 22.30
C LEU A 120 19.27 6.06 21.20
N ARG A 121 19.05 5.52 19.99
CA ARG A 121 19.92 5.72 18.83
C ARG A 121 19.92 7.18 18.37
N VAL A 122 18.76 7.82 18.29
CA VAL A 122 18.62 9.16 17.69
C VAL A 122 18.79 10.34 18.66
N SER A 123 18.47 10.15 19.95
CA SER A 123 18.55 11.20 20.97
C SER A 123 19.75 11.07 21.91
N GLN A 124 20.33 9.86 22.03
CA GLN A 124 21.35 9.52 23.02
C GLN A 124 20.94 9.86 24.48
N ASN A 125 19.63 10.01 24.75
CA ASN A 125 19.10 10.44 26.04
C ASN A 125 18.01 9.50 26.56
N GLY A 126 18.41 8.53 27.38
CA GLY A 126 17.49 7.52 27.93
C GLY A 126 16.40 8.06 28.87
N SER A 127 16.60 9.24 29.49
CA SER A 127 15.55 9.84 30.35
C SER A 127 14.45 10.50 29.52
N ALA A 128 14.81 11.15 28.41
CA ALA A 128 13.86 11.72 27.45
C ALA A 128 13.00 10.63 26.78
N VAL A 129 13.61 9.48 26.46
CA VAL A 129 12.92 8.34 25.82
C VAL A 129 11.68 7.88 26.58
N ARG A 130 11.77 7.65 27.90
CA ARG A 130 10.63 7.19 28.71
C ARG A 130 9.49 8.21 28.75
N GLY A 131 9.84 9.50 28.86
CA GLY A 131 8.88 10.59 28.82
C GLY A 131 8.16 10.67 27.47
N ALA A 132 8.92 10.61 26.37
CA ALA A 132 8.40 10.65 25.01
C ALA A 132 7.42 9.49 24.75
N LEU A 133 7.79 8.25 25.09
CA LEU A 133 6.94 7.06 24.92
C LEU A 133 5.58 7.22 25.61
N THR A 134 5.59 7.75 26.84
CA THR A 134 4.36 7.96 27.62
C THR A 134 3.40 8.93 26.92
N LYS A 135 3.93 10.00 26.31
CA LYS A 135 3.14 11.03 25.64
C LYS A 135 2.55 10.58 24.31
N VAL A 136 3.26 9.75 23.55
CA VAL A 136 2.82 9.31 22.22
C VAL A 136 2.03 8.00 22.23
N ARG A 137 1.93 7.32 23.38
CA ARG A 137 1.30 5.99 23.52
C ARG A 137 -0.08 5.87 22.89
N LEU A 138 -0.91 6.92 22.95
CA LEU A 138 -2.26 6.89 22.35
C LEU A 138 -2.24 6.88 20.81
N LEU A 139 -1.17 7.38 20.19
CA LEU A 139 -0.99 7.38 18.72
C LEU A 139 -0.55 6.01 18.19
N ALA A 140 -0.16 5.08 19.07
CA ALA A 140 0.13 3.69 18.69
C ALA A 140 -1.15 2.89 18.41
N ALA A 141 -2.32 3.40 18.82
CA ALA A 141 -3.59 2.75 18.55
C ALA A 141 -3.95 2.87 17.07
N GLU A 142 -4.40 1.77 16.48
CA GLU A 142 -4.84 1.78 15.10
C GLU A 142 -6.05 2.72 14.91
N PRO A 143 -6.07 3.56 13.87
CA PRO A 143 -7.25 4.37 13.54
C PRO A 143 -8.48 3.50 13.37
N ARG A 144 -9.61 3.93 13.94
CA ARG A 144 -10.90 3.25 13.72
C ARG A 144 -11.41 3.55 12.31
N ILE A 145 -11.02 2.71 11.37
CA ILE A 145 -11.53 2.73 10.00
C ILE A 145 -12.82 1.93 9.96
N SER A 146 -13.87 2.47 9.34
CA SER A 146 -15.11 1.75 9.05
C SER A 146 -15.06 1.15 7.64
N MET A 147 -15.87 0.12 7.39
CA MET A 147 -16.02 -0.42 6.04
C MET A 147 -16.43 0.69 5.05
N PRO A 148 -15.74 0.82 3.90
CA PRO A 148 -16.14 1.76 2.86
C PRO A 148 -17.49 1.37 2.23
N PRO A 149 -18.20 2.33 1.61
CA PRO A 149 -19.45 2.04 0.92
C PRO A 149 -19.23 1.07 -0.25
N LEU A 150 -19.97 -0.04 -0.23
CA LEU A 150 -19.87 -1.11 -1.22
C LEU A 150 -20.79 -0.90 -2.43
N GLY A 151 -21.53 0.20 -2.49
CA GLY A 151 -22.47 0.49 -3.57
C GLY A 151 -22.37 1.94 -4.01
N ARG A 152 -22.46 2.15 -5.31
CA ARG A 152 -22.53 3.48 -5.95
C ARG A 152 -23.52 3.41 -7.10
N ALA A 153 -24.43 4.38 -7.17
CA ALA A 153 -25.50 4.37 -8.16
C ALA A 153 -24.92 4.32 -9.60
N GLY A 154 -25.45 3.42 -10.42
CA GLY A 154 -25.06 3.27 -11.82
C GLY A 154 -23.74 2.53 -12.07
N LEU A 155 -23.03 2.08 -11.03
CA LEU A 155 -21.73 1.40 -11.17
C LEU A 155 -21.75 0.00 -10.55
N VAL A 156 -20.99 -0.93 -11.15
CA VAL A 156 -20.79 -2.28 -10.61
C VAL A 156 -19.61 -2.30 -9.65
N THR A 157 -19.82 -2.78 -8.43
CA THR A 157 -18.76 -2.81 -7.43
C THR A 157 -17.75 -3.94 -7.67
N VAL A 158 -16.47 -3.59 -7.63
CA VAL A 158 -15.34 -4.53 -7.70
C VAL A 158 -14.40 -4.33 -6.53
N ALA A 159 -13.82 -5.43 -6.04
CA ALA A 159 -12.75 -5.38 -5.05
C ALA A 159 -11.43 -5.07 -5.75
N VAL A 160 -10.65 -4.11 -5.26
CA VAL A 160 -9.31 -3.80 -5.78
C VAL A 160 -8.28 -4.19 -4.72
N ILE A 161 -7.52 -5.25 -4.98
CA ILE A 161 -6.61 -5.87 -4.02
C ILE A 161 -5.18 -5.77 -4.52
N GLY A 162 -4.29 -5.25 -3.68
CA GLY A 162 -2.88 -5.11 -3.99
C GLY A 162 -2.10 -4.70 -2.74
N PRO A 163 -0.76 -4.68 -2.82
CA PRO A 163 0.08 -4.22 -1.72
C PRO A 163 -0.30 -2.80 -1.32
N ARG A 164 -0.36 -2.52 -0.02
CA ARG A 164 -0.68 -1.18 0.48
C ARG A 164 0.35 -0.14 0.05
N THR A 165 1.62 -0.53 -0.04
CA THR A 165 2.72 0.30 -0.54
C THR A 165 2.50 0.77 -1.99
N LEU A 166 1.58 0.14 -2.72
CA LEU A 166 1.12 0.56 -4.04
C LEU A 166 -0.21 1.31 -3.97
N LEU A 167 -1.24 0.68 -3.42
CA LEU A 167 -2.63 1.16 -3.52
C LEU A 167 -2.97 2.31 -2.59
N ALA A 168 -2.16 2.58 -1.56
CA ALA A 168 -2.33 3.76 -0.72
C ALA A 168 -1.58 4.99 -1.25
N GLU A 169 -0.74 4.82 -2.27
CA GLU A 169 0.06 5.89 -2.85
C GLU A 169 -0.64 6.45 -4.09
N ASP A 170 -1.14 7.69 -3.99
CA ASP A 170 -1.87 8.35 -5.07
C ASP A 170 -1.00 8.54 -6.32
N VAL A 171 0.30 8.82 -6.14
CA VAL A 171 1.25 8.95 -7.26
C VAL A 171 1.40 7.65 -8.06
N LEU A 172 1.18 6.49 -7.42
CA LEU A 172 1.30 5.18 -8.07
C LEU A 172 -0.04 4.69 -8.61
N SER A 173 -1.12 4.90 -7.86
CA SER A 173 -2.43 4.27 -8.10
C SER A 173 -3.56 5.22 -8.46
N GLY A 174 -3.30 6.54 -8.48
CA GLY A 174 -4.32 7.58 -8.66
C GLY A 174 -5.06 7.52 -9.99
N SER A 175 -4.48 6.94 -11.04
CA SER A 175 -5.15 6.74 -12.33
C SER A 175 -6.15 5.57 -12.33
N LEU A 176 -6.06 4.66 -11.37
CA LEU A 176 -6.87 3.42 -11.38
C LEU A 176 -8.35 3.68 -11.09
N ARG A 177 -8.66 4.53 -10.11
CA ARG A 177 -10.07 4.83 -9.77
C ARG A 177 -10.79 5.54 -10.92
N PRO A 178 -10.24 6.59 -11.56
CA PRO A 178 -10.84 7.19 -12.74
C PRO A 178 -11.07 6.18 -13.89
N ALA A 179 -10.11 5.29 -14.14
CA ALA A 179 -10.26 4.27 -15.19
C ALA A 179 -11.35 3.25 -14.88
N LEU A 180 -11.48 2.82 -13.61
CA LEU A 180 -12.59 1.98 -13.18
C LEU A 180 -13.94 2.67 -13.35
N GLU A 181 -14.05 3.94 -12.95
CA GLU A 181 -15.29 4.71 -13.09
C GLU A 181 -15.67 4.89 -14.57
N ALA A 182 -14.71 5.18 -15.44
CA ALA A 182 -14.91 5.27 -16.89
C ALA A 182 -15.40 3.93 -17.49
N ALA A 183 -14.96 2.80 -16.93
CA ALA A 183 -15.42 1.46 -17.31
C ALA A 183 -16.76 1.06 -16.64
N GLY A 184 -17.42 1.96 -15.91
CA GLY A 184 -18.69 1.66 -15.22
C GLY A 184 -18.54 0.85 -13.93
N LEU A 185 -17.34 0.86 -13.33
CA LEU A 185 -17.00 0.10 -12.12
C LEU A 185 -16.75 1.02 -10.93
N HIS A 186 -17.23 0.59 -9.76
CA HIS A 186 -16.91 1.21 -8.47
C HIS A 186 -15.87 0.36 -7.74
N GLY A 187 -14.63 0.85 -7.67
CA GLY A 187 -13.53 0.16 -6.98
C GLY A 187 -13.54 0.39 -5.47
N VAL A 188 -13.54 -0.69 -4.69
CA VAL A 188 -13.30 -0.68 -3.23
C VAL A 188 -11.90 -1.20 -2.97
N PHE A 189 -11.01 -0.35 -2.43
CA PHE A 189 -9.57 -0.62 -2.40
C PHE A 189 -9.15 -1.27 -1.07
N SER A 190 -8.23 -2.24 -1.13
CA SER A 190 -7.78 -2.96 0.07
C SER A 190 -7.21 -2.08 1.20
N PRO A 191 -6.51 -0.95 0.95
CA PRO A 191 -6.04 -0.07 2.04
C PRO A 191 -7.15 0.68 2.76
N GLU A 192 -8.35 0.79 2.18
CA GLU A 192 -9.51 1.45 2.79
C GLU A 192 -10.21 0.54 3.82
N LEU A 193 -9.79 -0.71 3.91
CA LEU A 193 -10.39 -1.70 4.79
C LEU A 193 -9.84 -1.61 6.22
N PRO A 194 -10.66 -1.91 7.25
CA PRO A 194 -10.16 -2.05 8.61
C PRO A 194 -9.17 -3.22 8.69
N HIS A 195 -7.89 -2.93 8.97
CA HIS A 195 -6.81 -3.93 8.92
C HIS A 195 -7.04 -5.09 9.90
N SER A 196 -7.50 -4.80 11.13
CA SER A 196 -7.82 -5.85 12.12
C SER A 196 -8.87 -6.86 11.60
N ASP A 197 -9.86 -6.41 10.82
CA ASP A 197 -10.84 -7.30 10.21
C ASP A 197 -10.25 -8.07 9.02
N VAL A 198 -9.40 -7.42 8.22
CA VAL A 198 -8.62 -8.06 7.14
C VAL A 198 -7.76 -9.20 7.71
N MET A 199 -7.00 -8.95 8.77
CA MET A 199 -6.14 -9.95 9.39
C MET A 199 -6.92 -11.08 10.04
N ARG A 200 -8.09 -10.79 10.63
CA ARG A 200 -9.01 -11.83 11.12
C ARG A 200 -9.53 -12.74 10.00
N ARG A 201 -9.70 -12.21 8.77
CA ARG A 201 -10.04 -13.05 7.61
C ARG A 201 -8.85 -13.90 7.17
N ALA A 202 -7.64 -13.38 7.29
CA ALA A 202 -6.40 -14.10 6.94
C ALA A 202 -6.14 -15.34 7.83
N GLU A 203 -6.66 -15.37 9.06
CA GLU A 203 -6.59 -16.55 9.94
C GLU A 203 -7.26 -17.81 9.35
N ARG A 204 -8.12 -17.65 8.35
CA ARG A 204 -8.78 -18.75 7.64
C ARG A 204 -7.89 -19.41 6.59
N MET A 205 -6.72 -18.84 6.30
CA MET A 205 -5.74 -19.46 5.42
C MET A 205 -5.23 -20.76 6.04
N HIS A 206 -5.03 -21.76 5.19
CA HIS A 206 -4.30 -22.95 5.60
C HIS A 206 -2.87 -22.55 6.02
N ASP A 207 -2.42 -23.04 7.18
CA ASP A 207 -1.11 -22.72 7.75
C ASP A 207 -0.83 -21.21 7.88
N ALA A 208 -1.85 -20.40 8.19
CA ALA A 208 -1.73 -18.94 8.26
C ALA A 208 -0.50 -18.44 9.05
N ALA A 209 -0.13 -19.10 10.15
CA ALA A 209 1.03 -18.73 10.96
C ALA A 209 2.39 -18.81 10.23
N LYS A 210 2.49 -19.59 9.15
CA LYS A 210 3.70 -19.73 8.32
C LYS A 210 3.67 -18.86 7.06
N VAL A 211 2.53 -18.23 6.78
CA VAL A 211 2.36 -17.37 5.60
C VAL A 211 2.86 -15.95 5.92
N PRO A 212 3.69 -15.36 5.05
CA PRO A 212 4.16 -13.98 5.22
C PRO A 212 3.02 -12.98 5.44
N ALA A 213 3.29 -11.93 6.21
CA ALA A 213 2.28 -10.96 6.63
C ALA A 213 1.60 -10.25 5.44
N GLY A 214 2.34 -9.92 4.38
CA GLY A 214 1.79 -9.31 3.17
C GLY A 214 0.83 -10.23 2.45
N GLU A 215 1.17 -11.51 2.31
CA GLU A 215 0.31 -12.48 1.63
C GLU A 215 -0.96 -12.76 2.45
N ARG A 216 -0.86 -12.75 3.79
CA ARG A 216 -2.01 -12.77 4.69
C ARG A 216 -2.90 -11.54 4.50
N GLU A 217 -2.33 -10.35 4.46
CA GLU A 217 -3.08 -9.10 4.27
C GLU A 217 -3.83 -9.09 2.93
N LEU A 218 -3.17 -9.48 1.83
CA LEU A 218 -3.78 -9.58 0.50
C LEU A 218 -4.94 -10.58 0.48
N PHE A 219 -4.73 -11.79 1.01
CA PHE A 219 -5.78 -12.82 1.07
C PHE A 219 -6.94 -12.39 1.97
N GLY A 220 -6.64 -11.79 3.12
CA GLY A 220 -7.64 -11.31 4.07
C GLY A 220 -8.57 -10.28 3.43
N ALA A 221 -8.00 -9.31 2.70
CA ALA A 221 -8.74 -8.29 1.98
C ALA A 221 -9.59 -8.89 0.86
N ALA A 222 -9.01 -9.76 0.03
CA ALA A 222 -9.72 -10.47 -1.04
C ALA A 222 -10.91 -11.29 -0.48
N SER A 223 -10.66 -12.07 0.56
CA SER A 223 -11.69 -12.89 1.23
C SER A 223 -12.76 -12.07 1.94
N MET A 224 -12.41 -10.87 2.42
CA MET A 224 -13.36 -9.97 3.05
C MET A 224 -14.35 -9.40 2.04
N LEU A 225 -13.85 -8.90 0.90
CA LEU A 225 -14.64 -8.24 -0.12
C LEU A 225 -15.34 -9.22 -1.07
N ALA A 226 -14.67 -10.28 -1.53
CA ALA A 226 -15.29 -11.27 -2.41
C ALA A 226 -16.46 -12.01 -1.76
N GLY A 227 -16.51 -12.05 -0.42
CA GLY A 227 -17.66 -12.60 0.32
C GLY A 227 -18.86 -11.65 0.45
N LYS A 228 -18.80 -10.43 -0.10
CA LYS A 228 -19.89 -9.45 -0.05
C LYS A 228 -20.73 -9.56 -1.30
N SER A 229 -22.05 -9.72 -1.15
CA SER A 229 -22.98 -9.85 -2.28
C SER A 229 -22.98 -8.65 -3.24
N ALA A 230 -22.60 -7.46 -2.76
CA ALA A 230 -22.47 -6.26 -3.59
C ALA A 230 -21.25 -6.33 -4.54
N VAL A 231 -20.21 -7.09 -4.20
CA VAL A 231 -18.99 -7.19 -5.00
C VAL A 231 -19.19 -8.24 -6.09
N ARG A 232 -18.98 -7.85 -7.34
CA ARG A 232 -19.24 -8.70 -8.51
C ARG A 232 -17.98 -9.25 -9.17
N GLY A 233 -16.83 -8.64 -8.90
CA GLY A 233 -15.53 -9.06 -9.43
C GLY A 233 -14.38 -8.62 -8.55
N VAL A 234 -13.19 -9.15 -8.83
CA VAL A 234 -11.95 -8.84 -8.13
C VAL A 234 -10.89 -8.38 -9.14
N LEU A 235 -10.33 -7.21 -8.91
CA LEU A 235 -9.15 -6.69 -9.60
C LEU A 235 -7.94 -6.86 -8.68
N LEU A 236 -6.96 -7.62 -9.14
CA LEU A 236 -5.69 -7.86 -8.45
C LEU A 236 -4.61 -6.98 -9.09
N VAL A 237 -3.94 -6.16 -8.29
CA VAL A 237 -3.04 -5.11 -8.77
C VAL A 237 -1.66 -5.30 -8.18
N SER A 238 -0.68 -5.65 -9.01
CA SER A 238 0.74 -5.70 -8.66
C SER A 238 1.45 -4.40 -9.07
N PRO A 239 2.49 -3.97 -8.32
CA PRO A 239 3.40 -2.96 -8.83
C PRO A 239 4.07 -3.47 -10.10
N ALA A 240 4.27 -2.61 -11.10
CA ALA A 240 5.11 -2.97 -12.23
C ALA A 240 6.52 -3.40 -11.77
N HIS A 241 7.07 -4.40 -12.45
CA HIS A 241 8.36 -5.03 -12.16
C HIS A 241 8.46 -5.78 -10.82
N ASP A 242 7.35 -5.99 -10.12
CA ASP A 242 7.31 -6.79 -8.89
C ASP A 242 6.78 -8.20 -9.13
N GLY A 243 7.70 -9.11 -9.46
CA GLY A 243 7.38 -10.52 -9.68
C GLY A 243 6.88 -11.26 -8.44
N ALA A 244 7.30 -10.84 -7.23
CA ALA A 244 6.89 -11.48 -5.98
C ALA A 244 5.43 -11.15 -5.66
N ALA A 245 5.07 -9.86 -5.74
CA ALA A 245 3.69 -9.41 -5.59
C ALA A 245 2.78 -10.01 -6.66
N ALA A 246 3.21 -10.01 -7.93
CA ALA A 246 2.44 -10.63 -9.02
C ALA A 246 2.17 -12.12 -8.75
N ALA A 247 3.19 -12.89 -8.37
CA ALA A 247 3.04 -14.31 -8.06
C ALA A 247 2.15 -14.57 -6.84
N ALA A 248 2.19 -13.70 -5.81
CA ALA A 248 1.31 -13.78 -4.66
C ALA A 248 -0.15 -13.54 -5.04
N LEU A 249 -0.40 -12.54 -5.89
CA LEU A 249 -1.73 -12.24 -6.42
C LEU A 249 -2.23 -13.37 -7.32
N ASP A 250 -1.40 -14.00 -8.14
CA ASP A 250 -1.78 -15.17 -8.95
C ASP A 250 -2.26 -16.35 -8.09
N ARG A 251 -1.59 -16.62 -6.97
CA ARG A 251 -2.02 -17.64 -6.00
C ARG A 251 -3.37 -17.31 -5.37
N ILE A 252 -3.67 -16.03 -5.17
CA ILE A 252 -4.97 -15.57 -4.67
C ILE A 252 -6.02 -15.70 -5.78
N ALA A 253 -5.71 -15.29 -7.01
CA ALA A 253 -6.58 -15.37 -8.17
C ALA A 253 -7.10 -16.79 -8.39
N ALA A 254 -6.21 -17.78 -8.30
CA ALA A 254 -6.53 -19.20 -8.45
C ALA A 254 -7.57 -19.73 -7.44
N LYS A 255 -7.80 -19.00 -6.34
CA LYS A 255 -8.76 -19.35 -5.27
C LYS A 255 -10.03 -18.51 -5.31
N MET A 256 -10.12 -17.52 -6.21
CA MET A 256 -11.29 -16.66 -6.34
C MET A 256 -12.41 -17.35 -7.13
N HIS A 257 -13.63 -17.24 -6.62
CA HIS A 257 -14.84 -17.76 -7.27
C HIS A 257 -15.55 -16.69 -8.12
N LEU A 258 -15.15 -15.42 -7.98
CA LEU A 258 -15.65 -14.30 -8.77
C LEU A 258 -14.78 -14.11 -10.02
N PRO A 259 -15.34 -13.50 -11.09
CA PRO A 259 -14.52 -13.01 -12.19
C PRO A 259 -13.36 -12.17 -11.64
N THR A 260 -12.15 -12.53 -12.07
CA THR A 260 -10.92 -11.92 -11.58
C THR A 260 -10.10 -11.41 -12.75
N LEU A 261 -9.58 -10.18 -12.63
CA LEU A 261 -8.60 -9.60 -13.55
C LEU A 261 -7.34 -9.28 -12.76
N ARG A 262 -6.17 -9.59 -13.32
CA ARG A 262 -4.86 -9.22 -12.75
C ARG A 262 -4.23 -8.18 -13.67
N ILE A 263 -3.76 -7.08 -13.11
CA ILE A 263 -3.04 -6.03 -13.83
C ILE A 263 -1.72 -5.70 -13.13
N ASP A 264 -0.72 -5.37 -13.94
CA ASP A 264 0.51 -4.72 -13.48
C ASP A 264 0.33 -3.22 -13.63
N LEU A 265 0.48 -2.49 -12.53
CA LEU A 265 0.21 -1.06 -12.50
C LEU A 265 1.52 -0.28 -12.67
N ASN A 266 1.58 0.48 -13.76
CA ASN A 266 2.58 1.52 -13.96
C ASN A 266 2.03 2.89 -13.50
N PRO A 267 2.83 3.72 -12.81
CA PRO A 267 2.45 5.07 -12.46
C PRO A 267 2.06 5.89 -13.70
N GLY A 268 0.93 6.61 -13.62
CA GLY A 268 0.44 7.44 -14.72
C GLY A 268 -0.19 6.67 -15.89
N GLN A 269 -0.29 5.33 -15.83
CA GLN A 269 -0.97 4.53 -16.83
C GLN A 269 -2.46 4.85 -16.88
N THR A 270 -2.99 5.08 -18.08
CA THR A 270 -4.41 5.42 -18.32
C THR A 270 -5.19 4.30 -19.01
N GLU A 271 -4.50 3.39 -19.69
CA GLU A 271 -5.09 2.25 -20.39
C GLU A 271 -4.73 0.96 -19.67
N PHE A 272 -5.72 0.11 -19.42
CA PHE A 272 -5.55 -1.12 -18.64
C PHE A 272 -6.02 -2.32 -19.45
N ASP A 273 -5.05 -3.15 -19.85
CA ASP A 273 -5.31 -4.34 -20.66
C ASP A 273 -6.35 -5.26 -20.00
N GLY A 274 -7.42 -5.55 -20.74
CA GLY A 274 -8.50 -6.43 -20.30
C GLY A 274 -9.54 -5.78 -19.38
N LEU A 275 -9.40 -4.50 -19.00
CA LEU A 275 -10.36 -3.83 -18.11
C LEU A 275 -11.75 -3.71 -18.74
N GLU A 276 -11.84 -3.36 -20.02
CA GLU A 276 -13.12 -3.25 -20.74
C GLU A 276 -13.84 -4.60 -20.81
N ALA A 277 -13.14 -5.64 -21.28
CA ALA A 277 -13.69 -7.00 -21.34
C ALA A 277 -14.09 -7.53 -19.95
N PHE A 278 -13.35 -7.16 -18.91
CA PHE A 278 -13.71 -7.47 -17.53
C PHE A 278 -14.99 -6.76 -17.10
N ALA A 279 -15.14 -5.47 -17.40
CA ALA A 279 -16.33 -4.69 -17.10
C ALA A 279 -17.58 -5.23 -17.82
N GLU A 280 -17.46 -5.55 -19.12
CA GLU A 280 -18.52 -6.16 -19.92
C GLU A 280 -19.01 -7.48 -19.33
N LYS A 281 -18.07 -8.34 -18.90
CA LYS A 281 -18.39 -9.62 -18.24
C LYS A 281 -19.17 -9.43 -16.94
N LEU A 282 -18.92 -8.35 -16.21
CA LEU A 282 -19.60 -8.04 -14.95
C LEU A 282 -20.99 -7.42 -15.15
N ASN A 283 -21.22 -6.76 -16.29
CA ASN A 283 -22.46 -6.07 -16.62
C ASN A 283 -22.99 -6.39 -18.03
N PRO A 284 -23.49 -7.62 -18.28
CA PRO A 284 -23.95 -8.04 -19.61
C PRO A 284 -25.17 -7.25 -20.14
N THR A 285 -25.88 -6.51 -19.29
CA THR A 285 -27.09 -5.76 -19.65
C THR A 285 -26.80 -4.43 -20.36
N ALA A 286 -25.56 -3.91 -20.29
CA ALA A 286 -25.17 -2.67 -20.97
C ALA A 286 -25.23 -2.78 -22.52
N LEU A 287 -25.22 -4.00 -23.06
CA LEU A 287 -25.34 -4.29 -24.50
C LEU A 287 -26.76 -4.13 -25.06
N LEU A 288 -27.79 -4.01 -24.22
CA LEU A 288 -29.19 -3.91 -24.68
C LEU A 288 -29.67 -2.47 -24.88
N SER A 289 -28.87 -1.46 -24.49
CA SER A 289 -29.24 -0.04 -24.59
C SER A 289 -28.66 0.69 -25.81
N THR A 290 -27.94 0.01 -26.71
CA THR A 290 -27.36 0.61 -27.93
C THR A 290 -28.08 0.23 -29.22
N THR A 291 -29.20 -0.49 -29.17
CA THR A 291 -30.05 -0.69 -30.35
C THR A 291 -30.91 0.56 -30.55
N PRO A 292 -30.71 1.35 -31.62
CA PRO A 292 -31.60 2.47 -31.91
C PRO A 292 -33.01 1.93 -32.20
N PRO A 293 -34.08 2.62 -31.77
CA PRO A 293 -35.43 2.21 -32.14
C PRO A 293 -35.54 2.28 -33.67
N SER A 294 -35.85 1.14 -34.28
CA SER A 294 -36.23 1.06 -35.69
C SER A 294 -37.29 2.12 -35.95
N GLN A 295 -36.96 3.10 -36.79
CA GLN A 295 -37.92 4.04 -37.32
C GLN A 295 -38.88 3.26 -38.21
N GLU A 296 -40.07 2.95 -37.70
CA GLU A 296 -41.22 2.68 -38.53
C GLU A 296 -41.61 3.99 -39.22
N THR A 297 -41.62 3.97 -40.55
CA THR A 297 -42.18 5.03 -41.39
C THR A 297 -42.90 4.35 -42.57
N PRO A 298 -43.91 4.99 -43.14
CA PRO A 298 -45.29 5.13 -42.68
C PRO A 298 -46.26 4.09 -43.27
#